data_AF-A0A3C0L7G1-F1
#
_entry.id   AF-A0A3C0L7G1-F1
#
_cell.length_a   1.000
_cell.length_b   1.000
_cell.length_c   1.000
_cell.angle_alpha   90.00
_cell.angle_beta   90.00
_cell.angle_gamma   90.00
#
_symmetry.space_group_name_H-M   'P 1'
#
loop_
_entity.id
_entity.type
_entity.pdbx_description
1 polymer ?
#
loop_
_entity_poly.entity_id
_entity_poly.type
_entity_poly.pdbx_seq_one_letter_code
_entity_poly.pdbx_strand_id
1 'polypeptide(L)' 'MESLAKNPFPRQYRKLQGTDNFYRIRIGDYRVIYQVDNNKDFLTIYYIRHRRDVYRKIVYLLHP' A
#
# COMPACT_ATOMS: atom_id res chain seq x y z
N MET A 1 8.25 -7.78 -5.02
CA MET A 1 7.23 -7.39 -6.02
C MET A 1 6.45 -8.62 -6.46
N GLU A 2 7.11 -9.69 -6.96
CA GLU A 2 6.43 -10.93 -7.40
C GLU A 2 5.49 -11.57 -6.36
N SER A 3 5.77 -11.43 -5.07
CA SER A 3 4.92 -12.03 -4.03
C SER A 3 3.54 -11.38 -3.90
N LEU A 4 3.38 -10.09 -4.23
CA LEU A 4 2.08 -9.41 -4.14
C LEU A 4 1.14 -9.81 -5.29
N ALA A 5 1.69 -10.06 -6.47
CA ALA A 5 0.92 -10.54 -7.62
C ALA A 5 0.33 -11.94 -7.37
N LYS A 6 1.04 -12.79 -6.62
CA LYS A 6 0.58 -14.14 -6.27
C LYS A 6 -0.34 -14.18 -5.05
N ASN A 7 -0.17 -13.26 -4.11
CA ASN A 7 -1.02 -13.13 -2.93
C ASN A 7 -1.16 -11.64 -2.55
N PRO A 8 -2.30 -11.00 -2.85
CA PRO A 8 -2.58 -9.62 -2.49
C PRO A 8 -2.60 -9.36 -0.98
N PHE A 9 -2.66 -10.41 -0.15
CA PHE A 9 -2.69 -10.32 1.31
C PHE A 9 -1.53 -11.11 1.95
N PRO A 10 -0.26 -10.70 1.74
CA PRO A 10 0.88 -11.40 2.31
C PRO A 10 0.96 -11.20 3.82
N ARG A 11 1.71 -12.07 4.51
CA ARG A 11 2.01 -11.92 5.94
C ARG A 11 2.50 -10.49 6.23
N GLN A 12 1.90 -9.83 7.23
CA GLN A 12 2.12 -8.42 7.63
C GLN A 12 1.34 -7.33 6.86
N TYR A 13 0.40 -7.69 5.97
CA TYR A 13 -0.54 -6.70 5.42
C TYR A 13 -1.44 -6.13 6.53
N ARG A 14 -1.84 -4.86 6.37
CA ARG A 14 -2.82 -4.18 7.23
C ARG A 14 -3.75 -3.35 6.36
N LYS A 15 -5.06 -3.49 6.54
CA LYS A 15 -6.05 -2.58 5.94
C LYS A 15 -5.88 -1.18 6.52
N LEU A 16 -5.97 -0.15 5.68
CA LEU A 16 -5.99 1.24 6.15
C LEU A 16 -7.39 1.56 6.69
N GLN A 17 -7.45 2.12 7.90
CA GLN A 17 -8.70 2.54 8.51
C GLN A 17 -9.34 3.67 7.69
N GLY A 18 -10.67 3.66 7.60
CA GLY A 18 -11.42 4.67 6.85
C GLY A 18 -11.34 4.51 5.32
N THR A 19 -10.87 3.38 4.82
CA THR A 19 -10.82 3.07 3.38
C THR A 19 -11.46 1.72 3.10
N ASP A 20 -12.13 1.59 1.95
CA ASP A 20 -12.83 0.34 1.63
C ASP A 20 -11.86 -0.77 1.21
N ASN A 21 -10.86 -0.45 0.39
CA ASN A 21 -10.00 -1.43 -0.27
C ASN A 21 -8.51 -1.07 -0.28
N PHE A 22 -8.05 -0.18 0.61
CA PHE A 22 -6.63 0.15 0.71
C PHE A 22 -5.93 -0.62 1.81
N TYR A 23 -4.71 -1.03 1.49
CA TYR A 23 -3.87 -1.86 2.33
C TYR A 23 -2.45 -1.32 2.35
N ARG A 24 -1.73 -1.66 3.42
CA ARG A 24 -0.32 -1.36 3.59
C ARG A 24 0.43 -2.63 3.93
N ILE A 25 1.58 -2.81 3.29
CA ILE A 25 2.53 -3.87 3.64
C ILE A 25 3.93 -3.29 3.89
N ARG A 26 4.66 -3.94 4.80
CA ARG A 26 6.08 -3.69 5.03
C ARG A 26 6.92 -4.65 4.19
N ILE A 27 7.83 -4.10 3.39
CA ILE A 27 8.81 -4.86 2.62
C ILE A 27 10.19 -4.31 2.97
N GLY A 28 10.88 -5.00 3.89
CA GLY A 28 12.13 -4.52 4.47
C GLY A 28 11.97 -3.14 5.11
N ASP A 29 12.62 -2.15 4.50
CA ASP A 29 12.62 -0.75 4.92
C ASP A 29 11.57 0.12 4.22
N TYR A 30 10.73 -0.45 3.36
CA TYR A 30 9.70 0.28 2.65
C TYR A 30 8.30 -0.04 3.16
N ARG A 31 7.42 0.96 3.07
CA ARG A 31 5.97 0.80 3.17
C ARG A 31 5.37 0.96 1.78
N VAL A 32 4.57 -0.03 1.39
CA VAL A 32 3.82 -0.01 0.14
C VAL A 32 2.35 0.14 0.47
N ILE A 33 1.70 1.14 -0.12
CA ILE A 33 0.25 1.32 -0.10
C ILE A 33 -0.29 0.85 -1.43
N TYR A 34 -1.26 -0.05 -1.38
CA TYR A 34 -1.90 -0.61 -2.56
C TYR A 34 -3.41 -0.75 -2.33
N GLN A 35 -4.16 -0.76 -3.43
CA GLN A 35 -5.58 -1.06 -3.45
C GLN A 35 -5.77 -2.42 -4.12
N VAL A 36 -6.70 -3.22 -3.60
CA VAL A 36 -7.15 -4.46 -4.25
C VAL A 36 -8.50 -4.21 -4.90
N ASP A 37 -8.62 -4.48 -6.20
CA ASP A 37 -9.92 -4.49 -6.88
C ASP A 37 -10.49 -5.91 -6.83
N ASN A 38 -11.49 -6.12 -5.97
CA ASN A 38 -12.13 -7.43 -5.77
C ASN A 38 -12.88 -7.92 -7.02
N ASN A 39 -13.19 -7.03 -7.98
CA ASN A 39 -13.95 -7.40 -9.17
C ASN A 39 -13.05 -7.73 -10.38
N LYS A 40 -11.81 -7.26 -10.37
CA LYS A 40 -10.94 -7.31 -11.56
C LYS A 40 -9.62 -8.04 -11.35
N ASP A 41 -9.45 -8.64 -10.18
CA ASP A 41 -8.31 -9.51 -9.80
C ASP A 41 -6.93 -8.86 -10.02
N PHE A 42 -6.89 -7.54 -9.96
CA PHE A 42 -5.66 -6.75 -10.03
C PHE A 42 -5.52 -5.85 -8.81
N LEU A 43 -4.28 -5.46 -8.53
CA LEU A 43 -3.95 -4.52 -7.48
C LEU A 43 -3.25 -3.29 -8.07
N THR A 44 -3.53 -2.12 -7.50
CA THR A 44 -2.88 -0.86 -7.89
C THR A 44 -1.96 -0.41 -6.76
N ILE A 45 -0.68 -0.20 -7.07
CA ILE A 45 0.28 0.36 -6.13
C ILE A 45 0.21 1.89 -6.20
N TYR A 46 -0.16 2.53 -5.10
CA TYR A 46 -0.25 3.98 -5.02
C TYR A 46 1.07 4.60 -4.57
N TYR A 47 1.69 4.05 -3.53
CA TYR A 47 2.89 4.63 -2.94
C TYR A 47 3.88 3.57 -2.50
N ILE A 48 5.16 3.82 -2.79
CA ILE A 48 6.29 3.13 -2.19
C ILE A 48 7.11 4.20 -1.47
N ARG A 49 7.27 4.06 -0.15
CA ARG A 49 7.99 5.04 0.67
C ARG A 49 8.97 4.34 1.59
N HIS A 50 10.19 4.86 1.66
CA HIS A 50 11.18 4.39 2.62
C HIS A 50 10.75 4.79 4.04
N ARG A 51 11.01 3.94 5.03
CA ARG A 51 10.58 4.14 6.43
C ARG A 51 11.12 5.43 7.05
N ARG A 52 12.25 5.93 6.54
CA ARG A 52 12.89 7.18 7.01
C ARG A 52 12.27 8.44 6.38
N ASP A 53 11.53 8.29 5.27
CA ASP A 53 10.93 9.41 4.52
C ASP A 53 9.45 9.64 4.84
N VAL A 54 8.93 8.95 5.86
CA VAL A 54 7.49 8.93 6.20
C VAL A 54 6.94 10.30 6.59
N TYR A 55 7.76 11.27 7.01
CA TYR A 55 7.28 12.58 7.44
C TYR A 55 7.70 13.77 6.56
N ARG A 56 8.54 13.59 5.52
CA ARG A 56 9.11 14.75 4.81
C ARG A 56 8.26 15.29 3.65
N LYS A 57 7.23 14.58 3.17
CA LYS A 57 6.40 15.02 2.03
C LYS A 57 4.94 14.55 2.09
N ILE A 58 4.31 14.51 3.27
CA ILE A 58 2.89 14.11 3.37
C ILE A 58 1.90 15.28 3.14
N VAL A 59 2.33 16.54 3.18
CA VAL A 59 1.38 17.66 3.06
C VAL A 59 0.85 17.89 1.63
N TYR A 60 1.54 17.42 0.57
CA TYR A 60 1.18 17.78 -0.81
C TYR A 60 0.32 16.77 -1.59
N LEU A 61 -0.07 15.62 -1.01
CA LEU A 61 -0.69 14.53 -1.79
C LEU A 61 -2.02 14.00 -1.22
N LEU A 62 -2.62 14.71 -0.25
CA LEU A 62 -3.92 14.36 0.35
C LEU A 62 -4.97 15.47 0.21
N HIS A 63 -4.85 16.32 -0.81
CA HIS A 63 -5.95 17.20 -1.20
C HIS A 63 -6.40 16.80 -2.62
N PRO A 64 -7.73 16.64 -2.82
CA PRO A 64 -8.38 15.86 -3.89
C PRO A 64 -8.16 16.38 -5.31
#